data_AF-A0A154PLC7-F1
#
_entry.id   AF-A0A154PLC7-F1
#
_cell.length_a   1.000
_cell.length_b   1.000
_cell.length_c   1.000
_cell.angle_alpha   90.00
_cell.angle_beta   90.00
_cell.angle_gamma   90.00
#
_symmetry.space_group_name_H-M   'P 1'
#
loop_
_entity.id
_entity.type
_entity.pdbx_description
1 polymer ?
#
loop_
_entity_poly.entity_id
_entity_poly.type
_entity_poly.pdbx_seq_one_letter_code
_entity_poly.pdbx_strand_id
1 'polypeptide(L)'
;INQYARFFSNYTVHHNEKRGLFYVKLDDNSRAVLQYRAEGKVLDMQAINVPYRYTGQGIARLLAETAFTYAVLNYYYMFLSCEYMQKYYLAIKNPDLEDRIVGPPNILEGLDSEPLDPNIIYELPDPEDFLIYS
;
A
#
# COMPACT_ATOMS: atom_id res chain seq x y z
N ILE A 1 -5.18 -24.26 -12.87
CA ILE A 1 -3.92 -23.83 -12.20
C ILE A 1 -3.87 -22.31 -12.36
N ASN A 2 -4.19 -21.55 -11.31
CA ASN A 2 -4.32 -20.09 -11.38
C ASN A 2 -2.92 -19.44 -11.48
N GLN A 3 -2.64 -18.88 -12.64
CA GLN A 3 -1.36 -18.35 -13.10
C GLN A 3 -1.02 -16.93 -12.60
N TYR A 4 -1.74 -16.42 -11.60
CA TYR A 4 -1.67 -15.01 -11.17
C TYR A 4 -0.81 -14.77 -9.93
N ALA A 5 -0.41 -15.82 -9.20
CA ALA A 5 0.58 -15.70 -8.12
C ALA A 5 2.01 -15.89 -8.68
N ARG A 6 2.41 -15.03 -9.63
CA ARG A 6 3.79 -15.01 -10.12
C ARG A 6 4.68 -14.37 -9.06
N PHE A 7 5.55 -15.16 -8.43
CA PHE A 7 6.77 -14.77 -7.70
C PHE A 7 6.92 -13.26 -7.43
N PHE A 8 6.13 -12.72 -6.50
CA PHE A 8 6.21 -11.30 -6.18
C PHE A 8 7.30 -11.09 -5.13
N SER A 9 8.52 -11.06 -5.68
CA SER A 9 9.75 -10.63 -5.03
C SER A 9 10.27 -11.58 -3.95
N ASN A 10 11.58 -11.89 -3.95
CA ASN A 10 12.23 -12.69 -2.89
C ASN A 10 12.37 -11.93 -1.56
N TYR A 11 11.55 -10.91 -1.35
CA TYR A 11 11.59 -10.03 -0.20
C TYR A 11 10.64 -10.52 0.89
N THR A 12 11.16 -10.59 2.11
CA THR A 12 10.32 -10.88 3.29
C THR A 12 9.86 -9.56 3.91
N VAL A 13 8.55 -9.38 4.03
CA VAL A 13 7.98 -8.25 4.77
C VAL A 13 7.98 -8.56 6.25
N HIS A 14 8.54 -7.64 7.03
CA HIS A 14 8.52 -7.65 8.48
C HIS A 14 7.53 -6.62 9.00
N HIS A 15 6.79 -6.96 10.05
CA HIS A 15 5.84 -6.06 10.69
C HIS A 15 6.30 -5.71 12.11
N ASN A 16 6.24 -4.43 12.45
CA ASN A 16 6.54 -3.92 13.78
C ASN A 16 5.38 -3.05 14.26
N GLU A 17 4.42 -3.67 14.93
CA GLU A 17 3.23 -3.01 15.46
C GLU A 17 3.56 -1.86 16.42
N LYS A 18 4.53 -2.06 17.31
CA LYS A 18 4.93 -1.05 18.30
C LYS A 18 5.44 0.24 17.65
N ARG A 19 6.02 0.12 16.46
CA ARG A 19 6.53 1.26 15.69
C ARG A 19 5.60 1.69 14.57
N GLY A 20 4.48 1.00 14.37
CA GLY A 20 3.53 1.28 13.31
C GLY A 20 4.16 1.18 11.91
N LEU A 21 4.89 0.10 11.61
CA LEU A 21 5.51 -0.02 10.28
C LEU A 21 5.60 -1.45 9.74
N PHE A 22 5.50 -1.55 8.42
CA PHE A 22 5.90 -2.71 7.62
C PHE A 22 7.21 -2.37 6.93
N TYR A 23 8.14 -3.31 6.82
CA TYR A 23 9.39 -3.06 6.14
C TYR A 23 10.00 -4.30 5.50
N VAL A 24 10.75 -4.08 4.43
CA VAL A 24 11.61 -5.07 3.80
C VAL A 24 13.06 -4.68 4.07
N LYS A 25 13.90 -5.65 4.42
CA LYS A 25 15.36 -5.47 4.48
C LYS A 25 15.94 -5.68 3.07
N LEU A 26 16.75 -4.74 2.61
CA LEU A 26 17.36 -4.75 1.29
C LEU A 26 18.84 -5.13 1.38
N ASP A 27 19.42 -5.57 0.26
CA ASP A 27 20.78 -6.13 0.20
C ASP A 27 21.88 -5.14 0.62
N ASP A 28 21.65 -3.84 0.46
CA ASP A 28 22.58 -2.77 0.84
C ASP A 28 22.40 -2.27 2.29
N ASN A 29 21.72 -3.06 3.14
CA ASN A 29 21.31 -2.72 4.49
C ASN A 29 20.28 -1.58 4.62
N SER A 30 19.80 -1.02 3.51
CA SER A 30 18.67 -0.09 3.54
C SER A 30 17.34 -0.83 3.77
N ARG A 31 16.26 -0.05 3.91
CA ARG A 31 14.92 -0.61 4.13
C ARG A 31 13.91 0.14 3.28
N ALA A 32 13.04 -0.62 2.62
CA ALA A 32 11.77 -0.12 2.16
C ALA A 32 10.76 -0.20 3.31
N VAL A 33 9.99 0.86 3.53
CA VAL A 33 9.13 1.00 4.72
C VAL A 33 7.78 1.59 4.33
N LEU A 34 6.71 1.00 4.85
CA LEU A 34 5.37 1.60 4.92
C LEU A 34 5.06 1.90 6.39
N GLN A 35 4.84 3.18 6.69
CA GLN A 35 4.56 3.68 8.04
C GLN A 35 3.06 3.93 8.21
N TYR A 36 2.56 3.64 9.40
CA TYR A 36 1.20 3.90 9.80
C TYR A 36 1.11 4.35 11.26
N ARG A 37 0.04 5.08 11.59
CA ARG A 37 -0.34 5.41 12.96
C ARG A 37 -1.60 4.65 13.33
N ALA A 38 -1.58 3.96 14.47
CA ALA A 38 -2.75 3.27 14.99
C ALA A 38 -3.52 4.15 15.97
N GLU A 39 -4.81 4.35 15.71
CA GLU A 39 -5.75 5.04 16.59
C GLU A 39 -6.96 4.14 16.84
N GLY A 40 -6.91 3.37 17.93
CA GLY A 40 -7.92 2.36 18.23
C GLY A 40 -8.01 1.30 17.13
N LYS A 41 -9.09 1.35 16.35
CA LYS A 41 -9.34 0.41 15.24
C LYS A 41 -9.02 0.99 13.86
N VAL A 42 -8.47 2.20 13.79
CA VAL A 42 -8.09 2.85 12.53
C VAL A 42 -6.57 2.82 12.39
N LEU A 43 -6.10 2.39 11.22
CA LEU A 43 -4.71 2.47 10.80
C LEU A 43 -4.58 3.58 9.74
N ASP A 44 -3.99 4.70 10.13
CA ASP A 44 -3.65 5.79 9.23
C ASP A 44 -2.35 5.45 8.50
N MET A 45 -2.43 5.14 7.20
CA MET A 45 -1.30 4.81 6.34
C MET A 45 -0.63 6.09 5.85
N GLN A 46 0.49 6.46 6.48
CA GLN A 46 1.05 7.82 6.40
C GLN A 46 2.03 8.01 5.25
N ALA A 47 2.97 7.08 5.09
CA ALA A 47 4.04 7.23 4.13
C ALA A 47 4.61 5.88 3.73
N ILE A 48 4.94 5.75 2.45
CA ILE A 48 5.71 4.62 1.92
C ILE A 48 6.99 5.17 1.29
N ASN A 49 8.12 4.53 1.59
CA ASN A 49 9.42 4.89 1.07
C ASN A 49 10.12 3.63 0.59
N VAL A 50 10.54 3.63 -0.68
CA VAL A 50 11.33 2.57 -1.31
C VAL A 50 12.55 3.25 -1.92
N PRO A 51 13.77 2.92 -1.49
CA PRO A 51 14.96 3.59 -2.02
C PRO A 51 15.07 3.48 -3.54
N TYR A 52 15.43 4.58 -4.21
CA TYR A 52 15.57 4.70 -5.67
C TYR A 52 16.24 3.52 -6.40
N ARG A 53 17.23 2.84 -5.80
CA ARG A 53 17.88 1.69 -6.44
C ARG A 53 16.95 0.47 -6.59
N TYR A 54 15.88 0.44 -5.81
CA TYR A 54 14.96 -0.69 -5.67
C TYR A 54 13.54 -0.37 -6.19
N THR A 55 13.39 0.77 -6.85
CA THR A 55 12.19 1.18 -7.59
C THR A 55 11.92 0.25 -8.77
N GLY A 56 10.66 0.18 -9.22
CA GLY A 56 10.24 -0.73 -10.30
C GLY A 56 10.27 -2.23 -9.96
N GLN A 57 10.67 -2.62 -8.74
CA GLN A 57 10.74 -4.03 -8.31
C GLN A 57 9.46 -4.52 -7.60
N GLY A 58 8.41 -3.69 -7.56
CA GLY A 58 7.14 -4.02 -6.92
C GLY A 58 7.17 -4.07 -5.38
N ILE A 59 8.22 -3.55 -4.73
CA ILE A 59 8.35 -3.56 -3.26
C ILE A 59 7.29 -2.67 -2.59
N ALA A 60 6.98 -1.52 -3.19
CA ALA A 60 5.93 -0.64 -2.69
C ALA A 60 4.56 -1.36 -2.69
N ARG A 61 4.26 -2.06 -3.78
CA ARG A 61 3.07 -2.90 -3.89
C ARG A 61 3.06 -4.02 -2.87
N LEU A 62 4.17 -4.72 -2.67
CA LEU A 62 4.27 -5.80 -1.68
C LEU A 62 3.97 -5.29 -0.26
N LEU A 63 4.49 -4.11 0.10
CA LEU A 63 4.19 -3.47 1.38
C LEU A 63 2.70 -3.07 1.48
N ALA A 64 2.13 -2.50 0.42
CA ALA A 64 0.71 -2.13 0.38
C ALA A 64 -0.20 -3.36 0.52
N GLU A 65 0.02 -4.40 -0.29
CA GLU A 65 -0.70 -5.69 -0.22
C GLU A 65 -0.68 -6.28 1.19
N THR A 66 0.49 -6.24 1.84
CA THR A 66 0.64 -6.73 3.21
C THR A 66 -0.16 -5.90 4.20
N ALA A 67 -0.18 -4.57 4.06
CA ALA A 67 -0.94 -3.69 4.94
C ALA A 67 -2.46 -3.86 4.78
N PHE A 68 -2.97 -3.96 3.55
CA PHE A 68 -4.39 -4.24 3.31
C PHE A 68 -4.79 -5.62 3.84
N THR A 69 -3.98 -6.65 3.59
CA THR A 69 -4.21 -7.99 4.12
C THR A 69 -4.24 -7.99 5.64
N TYR A 70 -3.29 -7.29 6.28
CA TYR A 70 -3.24 -7.15 7.72
C TYR A 70 -4.51 -6.49 8.28
N ALA A 71 -4.99 -5.42 7.65
CA ALA A 71 -6.20 -4.74 8.08
C ALA A 71 -7.45 -5.62 7.95
N VAL A 72 -7.56 -6.37 6.84
CA VAL A 72 -8.68 -7.29 6.58
C VAL A 72 -8.73 -8.40 7.62
N LEU A 73 -7.60 -9.08 7.86
CA LEU A 73 -7.54 -10.23 8.77
C LEU A 73 -7.76 -9.87 10.24
N ASN A 74 -7.40 -8.64 10.63
CA ASN A 74 -7.48 -8.19 12.02
C ASN A 74 -8.66 -7.24 12.29
N TYR A 75 -9.56 -7.07 11.32
CA TYR A 75 -10.74 -6.21 11.42
C TYR A 75 -10.36 -4.78 11.82
N TYR A 76 -9.36 -4.21 11.14
CA TYR A 76 -9.01 -2.80 11.22
C TYR A 76 -9.64 -2.04 10.06
N TYR A 77 -9.92 -0.77 10.32
CA TYR A 77 -10.21 0.25 9.31
C TYR A 77 -8.91 0.93 8.87
N MET A 78 -8.90 1.47 7.67
CA MET A 78 -7.75 2.18 7.10
C MET A 78 -8.12 3.60 6.72
N PHE A 79 -7.27 4.55 7.11
CA PHE A 79 -7.27 5.90 6.58
C PHE A 79 -6.03 6.04 5.68
N LEU A 80 -6.19 6.46 4.43
CA LEU A 80 -5.11 6.42 3.43
C LEU A 80 -4.49 7.82 3.25
N SER A 81 -3.73 8.32 4.23
CA SER A 81 -3.05 9.62 4.09
C SER A 81 -2.02 9.63 2.95
N CYS A 82 -1.35 8.51 2.70
CA CYS A 82 -0.37 8.36 1.63
C CYS A 82 -1.01 8.23 0.25
N GLU A 83 -0.60 9.09 -0.70
CA GLU A 83 -1.10 9.07 -2.09
C GLU A 83 -0.89 7.73 -2.80
N TYR A 84 0.25 7.07 -2.59
CA TYR A 84 0.51 5.76 -3.18
C TYR A 84 -0.53 4.73 -2.71
N MET A 85 -0.86 4.74 -1.41
CA MET A 85 -1.87 3.84 -0.84
C MET A 85 -3.27 4.13 -1.37
N GLN A 86 -3.60 5.42 -1.59
CA GLN A 86 -4.84 5.83 -2.24
C GLN A 86 -4.95 5.27 -3.66
N LYS A 87 -3.93 5.47 -4.50
CA LYS A 87 -3.90 4.96 -5.89
C LYS A 87 -3.93 3.45 -5.94
N TYR A 88 -3.17 2.80 -5.06
CA TYR A 88 -3.15 1.35 -4.94
C TYR A 88 -4.55 0.83 -4.58
N TYR A 89 -5.21 1.42 -3.58
CA TYR A 89 -6.59 1.07 -3.21
C TYR A 89 -7.55 1.20 -4.39
N LEU A 90 -7.52 2.33 -5.12
CA LEU A 90 -8.39 2.54 -6.28
C LEU A 90 -8.18 1.48 -7.38
N ALA A 91 -6.96 0.95 -7.51
CA ALA A 91 -6.64 -0.08 -8.48
C ALA A 91 -7.08 -1.49 -8.07
N ILE A 92 -7.21 -1.77 -6.77
CA ILE A 92 -7.68 -3.07 -6.25
C ILE A 92 -9.08 -3.02 -5.64
N LYS A 93 -9.77 -1.88 -5.81
CA LYS A 93 -11.04 -1.55 -5.16
C LYS A 93 -12.03 -2.68 -5.37
N ASN A 94 -12.59 -3.15 -4.26
CA ASN A 94 -13.63 -4.16 -4.23
C ASN A 94 -14.53 -3.93 -3.00
N PRO A 95 -15.74 -4.50 -2.99
CA PRO A 95 -16.71 -4.26 -1.91
C PRO A 95 -16.18 -4.57 -0.51
N ASP A 96 -15.35 -5.61 -0.35
CA ASP A 96 -14.79 -5.97 0.96
C ASP A 96 -13.83 -4.90 1.49
N LEU A 97 -13.08 -4.24 0.61
CA LEU A 97 -12.17 -3.17 1.02
C LEU A 97 -12.91 -1.86 1.26
N GLU A 98 -13.98 -1.57 0.53
CA GLU A 98 -14.77 -0.35 0.70
C GLU A 98 -15.28 -0.20 2.13
N ASP A 99 -15.81 -1.27 2.73
CA ASP A 99 -16.27 -1.28 4.13
C ASP A 99 -15.16 -1.02 5.17
N ARG A 100 -13.89 -1.08 4.75
CA ARG A 100 -12.72 -0.91 5.60
C ARG A 100 -12.03 0.44 5.43
N ILE A 101 -12.32 1.19 4.37
CA ILE A 101 -11.72 2.52 4.14
C ILE A 101 -12.57 3.60 4.79
N VAL A 102 -11.95 4.40 5.65
CA VAL A 102 -12.63 5.48 6.39
C VAL A 102 -12.16 6.88 5.98
N GLY A 103 -11.30 6.98 4.98
CA GLY A 103 -10.87 8.25 4.41
C GLY A 103 -9.52 8.17 3.69
N PRO A 104 -9.03 9.28 3.13
CA PRO A 104 -9.60 10.65 3.19
C PRO A 104 -10.87 10.85 2.33
N PRO A 105 -11.63 11.96 2.49
CA PRO A 105 -12.92 12.18 1.81
C PRO A 105 -12.87 12.05 0.28
N ASN A 106 -11.77 12.45 -0.36
CA ASN A 106 -11.59 12.31 -1.81
C ASN A 106 -11.58 10.85 -2.29
N ILE A 107 -11.34 9.88 -1.39
CA ILE A 107 -11.41 8.44 -1.68
C ILE A 107 -12.81 7.88 -1.41
N LEU A 108 -13.60 8.53 -0.57
CA LEU A 108 -14.97 8.15 -0.22
C LEU A 108 -16.01 8.77 -1.16
N GLU A 109 -15.79 10.00 -1.60
CA GLU A 109 -16.75 10.83 -2.35
C GLU A 109 -16.58 10.74 -3.87
N GLY A 110 -15.69 9.87 -4.37
CA GLY A 110 -15.46 9.67 -5.80
C GLY A 110 -16.64 9.00 -6.51
N LEU A 111 -17.68 9.77 -6.81
CA LEU A 111 -18.59 9.51 -7.94
C LEU A 111 -17.72 9.30 -9.19
N ASP A 112 -18.02 8.24 -9.94
CA ASP A 112 -17.40 7.84 -11.22
C ASP A 112 -16.05 7.10 -11.14
N SER A 113 -15.81 6.32 -10.08
CA SER A 113 -14.68 5.38 -10.06
C SER A 113 -15.00 4.10 -10.83
N GLU A 114 -14.91 4.17 -12.17
CA GLU A 114 -14.56 2.97 -12.96
C GLU A 114 -13.34 2.30 -12.30
N PRO A 115 -13.37 0.98 -12.04
CA PRO A 115 -12.19 0.29 -11.54
C PRO A 115 -11.03 0.55 -12.51
N LEU A 116 -9.91 1.06 -11.99
CA LEU A 116 -8.71 1.23 -12.81
C LEU A 116 -8.33 -0.14 -13.40
N ASP A 117 -7.89 -0.16 -14.66
CA ASP A 117 -7.42 -1.38 -15.31
C ASP A 117 -6.48 -2.12 -14.33
N PRO A 118 -6.74 -3.40 -13.99
CA PRO A 118 -5.89 -4.14 -13.06
C PRO A 118 -4.41 -4.21 -13.50
N ASN A 119 -4.11 -3.93 -14.77
CA ASN A 119 -2.74 -3.77 -15.26
C ASN A 119 -2.05 -2.46 -14.80
N ILE A 120 -2.81 -1.41 -14.43
CA ILE A 120 -2.27 -0.14 -13.88
C ILE A 120 -1.46 -0.39 -12.61
N ILE A 121 -1.76 -1.45 -11.85
CA ILE A 121 -1.00 -1.84 -10.66
C ILE A 121 0.49 -2.07 -10.98
N TYR A 122 0.80 -2.51 -12.20
CA TYR A 122 2.18 -2.71 -12.69
C TYR A 122 2.81 -1.44 -13.28
N GLU A 123 2.00 -0.41 -13.53
CA GLU A 123 2.40 0.88 -14.06
C GLU A 123 2.35 2.00 -13.00
N LEU A 124 2.02 1.67 -11.74
CA LEU A 124 2.04 2.65 -10.67
C LEU A 124 3.46 3.23 -10.53
N PRO A 125 3.63 4.56 -10.64
CA PRO A 125 4.91 5.21 -10.42
C PRO A 125 5.47 4.85 -9.06
N ASP A 126 6.79 4.90 -8.93
CA ASP A 126 7.42 4.65 -7.65
C ASP A 126 7.06 5.76 -6.65
N PRO A 127 7.00 5.47 -5.34
CA PRO A 127 6.61 6.45 -4.32
C PRO A 127 7.36 7.78 -4.39
N GLU A 128 8.63 7.74 -4.81
CA GLU A 128 9.52 8.89 -4.95
C GLU A 128 9.14 9.79 -6.14
N ASP A 129 8.53 9.26 -7.20
CA ASP A 129 8.08 10.03 -8.37
C ASP A 129 6.91 10.98 -8.03
N PHE A 130 6.23 10.74 -6.91
CA PHE A 130 5.17 11.63 -6.42
C PHE A 130 5.71 12.82 -5.61
N LEU A 131 6.95 12.76 -5.12
CA LEU A 131 7.56 13.84 -4.33
C LEU A 131 8.12 14.99 -5.20
N ILE A 132 8.09 14.86 -6.53
CA ILE A 132 8.64 15.85 -7.46
C ILE A 132 7.63 16.99 -7.74
N TYR A 133 6.37 16.85 -7.34
CA TYR A 133 5.30 17.83 -7.61
C TYR A 133 4.78 18.59 -6.37
N SER A 134 5.47 18.50 -5.22
CA SER A 134 5.14 19.24 -4.00
C SER A 134 5.93 20.53 -3.85
#